data_AF-A0A3D5X7Q1-F1
#
_entry.id   AF-A0A3D5X7Q1-F1
#
_cell.length_a   1.000
_cell.length_b   1.000
_cell.length_c   1.000
_cell.angle_alpha   90.00
_cell.angle_beta   90.00
_cell.angle_gamma   90.00
#
_symmetry.space_group_name_H-M   'P 1'
#
loop_
_entity.id
_entity.type
_entity.pdbx_description
1 polymer ?
#
loop_
_entity_poly.entity_id
_entity_poly.type
_entity_poly.pdbx_seq_one_letter_code
_entity_poly.pdbx_strand_id
1 'polypeptide(L)'
;IAFSSVLLGFANILFSGVSGTGKTNVSLSIEVLALIVYVGYTALMVGYFNASVTVAWTVEILYGLLLTVLSFAYLKSNRWVGVSV
;
A
#
# COMPACT_ATOMS: atom_id res chain seq x y z
N ILE A 1 11.44 -7.58 -9.41
CA ILE A 1 12.05 -8.08 -8.15
C ILE A 1 12.85 -6.97 -7.46
N ALA A 2 14.11 -6.69 -7.84
CA ALA A 2 14.94 -5.70 -7.11
C ALA A 2 14.31 -4.30 -6.99
N PHE A 3 13.72 -3.79 -8.08
CA PHE A 3 13.04 -2.48 -8.07
C PHE A 3 11.81 -2.47 -7.15
N SER A 4 11.02 -3.56 -7.17
CA SER A 4 9.85 -3.75 -6.31
C SER A 4 10.23 -3.72 -4.83
N SER A 5 11.33 -4.39 -4.46
CA SER A 5 11.79 -4.48 -3.08
C SER A 5 12.21 -3.13 -2.49
N VAL A 6 12.85 -2.27 -3.28
CA VAL A 6 13.21 -0.91 -2.83
C VAL A 6 11.95 -0.09 -2.57
N LEU A 7 10.97 -0.13 -3.48
CA LEU A 7 9.71 0.60 -3.35
C LEU A 7 8.92 0.12 -2.12
N LEU A 8 8.86 -1.20 -1.90
CA LEU A 8 8.23 -1.79 -0.72
C LEU A 8 8.93 -1.35 0.58
N GLY A 9 10.26 -1.22 0.58
CA GLY A 9 11.00 -0.71 1.73
C GLY A 9 10.54 0.71 2.13
N PHE A 10 10.47 1.62 1.15
CA PHE A 10 9.97 2.98 1.39
C PHE A 10 8.50 2.99 1.83
N ALA A 11 7.66 2.17 1.20
CA ALA A 11 6.25 2.05 1.55
C ALA A 11 6.07 1.58 2.99
N ASN A 12 6.84 0.59 3.44
CA ASN A 12 6.81 0.07 4.80
C ASN A 12 7.25 1.13 5.82
N ILE A 13 8.30 1.91 5.54
CA ILE A 13 8.75 2.98 6.45
C ILE A 13 7.64 4.02 6.67
N LEU A 14 6.99 4.47 5.58
CA LEU A 14 5.89 5.42 5.67
C LEU A 14 4.67 4.81 6.38
N PHE A 15 4.35 3.56 6.08
CA PHE A 15 3.24 2.85 6.70
C PHE A 15 3.47 2.63 8.21
N SER A 16 4.68 2.25 8.61
CA SER A 16 5.08 2.18 10.02
C SER A 16 4.97 3.54 10.70
N GLY A 17 5.28 4.64 10.00
CA GLY A 17 5.04 6.00 10.48
C GLY A 17 3.56 6.31 10.69
N VAL A 18 2.68 5.93 9.76
CA VAL A 18 1.22 6.07 9.89
C VAL A 18 0.68 5.26 11.07
N SER A 19 1.11 4.01 11.20
CA SER A 19 0.73 3.13 12.31
C SER A 19 1.19 3.71 13.66
N GLY A 20 2.38 4.34 13.70
CA GLY A 20 2.92 5.03 14.85
C GLY A 20 2.16 6.30 15.30
N THR A 21 1.25 6.85 14.48
CA THR A 21 0.41 8.02 14.87
C THR A 21 -0.69 7.70 15.88
N GLY A 22 -0.80 6.45 16.36
CA GLY A 22 -1.80 6.03 17.35
C GLY A 22 -3.21 5.86 16.80
N LYS A 23 -3.43 6.08 15.49
CA LYS A 23 -4.69 5.83 14.79
C LYS A 23 -4.65 4.51 14.03
N THR A 24 -4.57 3.40 14.77
CA THR A 24 -4.52 2.03 14.23
C THR A 24 -5.64 1.75 13.22
N ASN A 25 -6.86 2.23 13.49
CA ASN A 25 -8.00 2.07 12.58
C ASN A 25 -7.76 2.64 11.18
N VAL A 26 -7.02 3.74 11.06
CA VAL A 26 -6.73 4.36 9.76
C VAL A 26 -5.62 3.62 9.03
N SER A 27 -4.56 3.22 9.74
CA SER A 27 -3.50 2.37 9.19
C SER A 27 -4.09 1.06 8.65
N LEU A 28 -4.96 0.43 9.42
CA LEU A 28 -5.60 -0.83 9.07
C LEU A 28 -6.56 -0.66 7.88
N SER A 29 -7.29 0.45 7.80
CA SER A 29 -8.14 0.76 6.65
C SER A 29 -7.33 0.94 5.35
N ILE A 30 -6.18 1.61 5.43
CA ILE A 30 -5.27 1.81 4.29
C ILE A 30 -4.71 0.47 3.79
N GLU A 31 -4.28 -0.38 4.72
CA GLU A 31 -3.70 -1.69 4.39
C GLU A 31 -4.76 -2.64 3.80
N VAL A 32 -5.97 -2.68 4.38
CA VAL A 32 -7.08 -3.48 3.85
C VAL A 32 -7.47 -3.00 2.44
N LEU A 33 -7.54 -1.70 2.20
CA LEU A 33 -7.81 -1.17 0.85
C LEU A 33 -6.73 -1.58 -0.15
N ALA A 34 -5.46 -1.50 0.25
CA ALA A 34 -4.34 -1.91 -0.60
C ALA A 34 -4.38 -3.41 -0.91
N LEU A 35 -4.74 -4.24 0.07
CA LEU A 35 -4.90 -5.69 -0.10
C LEU A 35 -6.08 -6.04 -1.02
N ILE A 36 -7.21 -5.33 -0.93
CA ILE A 36 -8.35 -5.53 -1.83
C ILE A 36 -7.94 -5.26 -3.29
N VAL A 37 -7.24 -4.15 -3.53
CA VAL A 37 -6.73 -3.81 -4.87
C VAL A 37 -5.70 -4.84 -5.35
N TYR A 38 -4.81 -5.29 -4.47
CA TYR A 38 -3.81 -6.31 -4.77
C TYR A 38 -4.46 -7.64 -5.21
N VAL A 39 -5.40 -8.16 -4.42
CA VAL A 39 -6.08 -9.42 -4.70
C VAL A 39 -6.96 -9.30 -5.94
N GLY A 40 -7.68 -8.19 -6.10
CA GLY A 40 -8.50 -7.95 -7.29
C GLY A 40 -7.67 -7.91 -8.58
N TYR A 41 -6.54 -7.19 -8.57
CA TYR A 41 -5.67 -7.07 -9.73
C TYR A 41 -4.99 -8.41 -10.08
N THR A 42 -4.51 -9.15 -9.08
CA THR A 42 -3.91 -10.47 -9.29
C THR A 42 -4.93 -11.49 -9.79
N ALA A 43 -6.13 -11.51 -9.22
CA ALA A 43 -7.20 -12.40 -9.68
C ALA A 43 -7.64 -12.10 -11.12
N LEU A 44 -7.73 -10.82 -11.52
CA LEU A 44 -8.05 -10.43 -12.89
C LEU A 44 -6.93 -10.82 -13.88
N MET A 45 -5.67 -10.57 -13.53
CA MET A 45 -4.50 -10.91 -14.35
C MET A 45 -4.33 -12.42 -14.56
N VAL A 46 -4.43 -13.20 -13.48
CA VAL A 46 -4.24 -14.65 -13.52
C VAL A 46 -5.46 -15.34 -14.10
N GLY A 47 -6.67 -14.94 -13.70
CA GLY A 47 -7.91 -15.59 -14.09
C GLY A 47 -8.37 -15.28 -15.51
N TYR A 48 -8.31 -14.00 -15.93
CA TYR A 48 -8.86 -13.59 -17.23
C TYR A 48 -7.82 -13.60 -18.35
N PHE A 49 -6.58 -13.19 -18.06
CA PHE A 49 -5.54 -13.02 -19.08
C PHE A 49 -4.61 -14.21 -19.24
N ASN A 50 -4.63 -15.21 -18.34
CA ASN A 50 -3.57 -16.24 -18.24
C ASN A 50 -2.16 -15.61 -18.34
N ALA A 51 -2.02 -14.40 -17.78
CA ALA A 51 -0.83 -13.61 -17.99
C ALA A 51 0.36 -14.31 -17.33
N SER A 52 1.47 -14.40 -18.07
CA SER A 52 2.72 -14.96 -17.55
C SER A 52 3.08 -14.36 -16.20
N VAL A 53 3.76 -15.13 -15.35
CA VAL A 53 4.21 -14.76 -14.00
C VAL A 53 4.90 -13.38 -13.95
N THR A 54 5.53 -12.96 -15.05
CA THR A 54 6.12 -11.63 -15.23
C THR A 54 5.11 -10.49 -15.02
N VAL A 55 3.88 -10.64 -15.49
CA VAL A 55 2.84 -9.63 -15.34
C VAL A 55 2.23 -9.70 -13.94
N ALA A 56 2.11 -10.89 -13.36
CA ALA A 56 1.72 -11.05 -11.96
C ALA A 56 2.66 -10.26 -11.04
N TRP A 57 3.97 -10.26 -11.30
CA TRP A 57 4.98 -9.49 -10.54
C TRP A 57 4.80 -7.96 -10.56
N THR A 58 4.07 -7.40 -11.54
CA THR A 58 3.81 -5.96 -11.58
C THR A 58 2.89 -5.50 -10.44
N VAL A 59 2.12 -6.42 -9.87
CA VAL A 59 1.24 -6.15 -8.72
C VAL A 59 2.02 -5.68 -7.49
N GLU A 60 3.26 -6.15 -7.29
CA GLU A 60 4.07 -5.75 -6.14
C GLU A 60 4.49 -4.28 -6.24
N ILE A 61 4.77 -3.82 -7.46
CA ILE A 61 5.06 -2.41 -7.73
C ILE A 61 3.79 -1.60 -7.48
N LEU A 62 2.64 -2.06 -8.00
CA LEU A 62 1.35 -1.41 -7.80
C LEU A 62 1.00 -1.26 -6.31
N TYR A 63 1.20 -2.33 -5.53
CA TYR A 63 0.96 -2.35 -4.09
C TYR A 63 1.88 -1.40 -3.34
N GLY A 64 3.19 -1.45 -3.58
CA GLY A 64 4.14 -0.54 -2.95
C GLY A 64 3.81 0.93 -3.26
N LEU A 65 3.42 1.22 -4.49
CA LEU A 65 3.04 2.57 -4.92
C LEU A 65 1.73 3.02 -4.26
N LEU A 66 0.72 2.15 -4.22
CA LEU A 66 -0.56 2.43 -3.57
C LEU A 66 -0.39 2.68 -2.06
N LEU A 67 0.37 1.81 -1.38
CA LEU A 67 0.64 1.93 0.05
C LEU A 67 1.44 3.20 0.36
N THR A 68 2.43 3.53 -0.48
CA THR A 68 3.19 4.79 -0.37
C THR A 68 2.30 6.01 -0.56
N VAL A 69 1.49 6.05 -1.61
CA VAL A 69 0.60 7.18 -1.93
C VAL A 69 -0.46 7.36 -0.85
N LEU A 70 -1.10 6.29 -0.40
CA LEU A 70 -2.12 6.36 0.65
C LEU A 70 -1.51 6.76 2.00
N SER A 71 -0.35 6.21 2.36
CA SER A 71 0.35 6.57 3.60
C SER A 71 0.84 8.02 3.57
N PHE A 72 1.38 8.48 2.43
CA PHE A 72 1.83 9.86 2.25
C PHE A 72 0.66 10.84 2.18
N ALA A 73 -0.42 10.50 1.48
CA ALA A 73 -1.62 11.33 1.40
C ALA A 73 -2.30 11.44 2.76
N TYR A 74 -2.34 10.34 3.53
CA TYR A 74 -2.70 10.39 4.93
C TYR A 74 -1.75 11.36 5.62
N LEU A 75 -0.45 11.09 5.75
CA LEU A 75 0.60 11.95 6.37
C LEU A 75 0.73 13.38 5.80
N LYS A 76 0.00 13.77 4.77
CA LYS A 76 -0.14 15.17 4.31
C LYS A 76 -1.44 15.84 4.76
N SER A 77 -2.51 15.07 5.00
CA SER A 77 -3.84 15.51 5.45
C SER A 77 -3.91 16.19 6.84
N ASN A 78 -2.80 16.34 7.58
CA ASN A 78 -2.72 16.84 8.98
C ASN A 78 -3.76 16.29 9.99
N ARG A 79 -4.47 15.20 9.66
CA ARG A 79 -5.50 14.58 10.52
C ARG A 79 -4.93 13.84 11.75
N TRP A 80 -3.61 13.73 11.88
CA TRP A 80 -2.92 13.32 13.13
C TRP A 80 -2.66 14.50 14.07
N VAL A 81 -2.55 15.74 13.59
CA VAL A 81 -2.27 16.94 14.41
C VAL A 81 -3.55 17.49 15.08
N GLY A 82 -4.58 16.66 15.20
CA GLY A 82 -5.90 17.07 15.72
C GLY A 82 -6.18 16.64 17.15
N VAL A 83 -5.25 15.97 17.84
CA VAL A 83 -5.37 15.79 19.29
C VAL A 83 -4.51 16.87 19.94
N SER A 84 -5.11 18.05 20.13
CA SER A 84 -4.65 19.00 21.13
C SER A 84 -4.74 18.31 22.49
N VAL A 85 -3.61 17.80 22.98
CA VAL A 85 -3.41 17.55 24.40
C VAL A 85 -3.15 18.86 25.11
#